data_AF-A0A8D8M0V4-F1
#
_entry.id   AF-A0A8D8M0V4-F1
#
_cell.length_a   1.000
_cell.length_b   1.000
_cell.length_c   1.000
_cell.angle_alpha   90.00
_cell.angle_beta   90.00
_cell.angle_gamma   90.00
#
_symmetry.space_group_name_H-M   'P 1'
#
loop_
_entity.id
_entity.type
_entity.pdbx_description
1 polymer ?
#
loop_
_entity_poly.entity_id
_entity_poly.type
_entity_poly.pdbx_seq_one_letter_code
_entity_poly.pdbx_strand_id
1 'polypeptide(L)'
;MEPVCLWLEFLEVAIHNILYYTNLYPRNIFDLKKKYNVPIHVINHAGLNQYIENVLNAVNFLAKKDQLNQVQLQISDEKDNPLQSYVFKIIRLQNEAQE
;
A
#
# COMPACT_ATOMS: atom_id res chain seq x y z
N MET A 1 18.22 -5.33 11.92
CA MET A 1 16.99 -5.21 11.12
C MET A 1 16.61 -3.73 11.18
N GLU A 2 16.62 -2.99 10.06
CA GLU A 2 16.13 -1.59 10.09
C GLU A 2 14.70 -1.59 10.65
N PRO A 3 14.30 -0.58 11.46
CA PRO A 3 12.94 -0.47 11.94
C PRO A 3 11.98 -0.43 10.73
N VAL A 4 10.95 -1.26 10.77
CA VAL A 4 9.91 -1.27 9.74
C VAL A 4 9.29 0.13 9.70
N CYS A 5 9.32 0.77 8.53
CA CYS A 5 8.77 2.11 8.38
C CYS A 5 7.25 2.04 8.53
N LEU A 6 6.71 2.65 9.60
CA LEU A 6 5.29 2.57 9.96
C LEU A 6 4.34 2.93 8.81
N TRP A 7 4.71 3.91 7.98
CA TRP A 7 3.88 4.33 6.86
C TRP A 7 3.89 3.32 5.70
N LEU A 8 4.98 2.59 5.48
CA LEU A 8 5.02 1.48 4.50
C LEU A 8 4.18 0.31 4.99
N GLU A 9 4.25 0.02 6.29
CA GLU A 9 3.41 -0.98 6.91
C GLU A 9 1.92 -0.65 6.75
N PHE A 10 1.56 0.62 6.94
CA PHE A 10 0.21 1.10 6.68
C PHE A 10 -0.19 0.92 5.21
N LEU A 11 0.68 1.28 4.26
CA LEU A 11 0.41 1.11 2.84
C LEU A 11 0.20 -0.35 2.47
N GLU A 12 1.00 -1.28 3.00
CA GLU A 12 0.82 -2.72 2.80
C GLU A 12 -0.58 -3.18 3.25
N VAL A 13 -0.96 -2.81 4.47
CA VAL A 13 -2.29 -3.14 5.04
C VAL A 13 -3.40 -2.52 4.20
N ALA A 14 -3.24 -1.28 3.76
CA ALA A 14 -4.21 -0.58 2.93
C ALA A 14 -4.38 -1.27 1.57
N ILE A 15 -3.28 -1.65 0.91
CA ILE A 15 -3.29 -2.37 -0.37
C ILE A 15 -4.03 -3.71 -0.22
N HIS A 16 -3.70 -4.51 0.81
CA HIS A 16 -4.39 -5.79 1.04
C HIS A 16 -5.90 -5.61 1.23
N ASN A 17 -6.31 -4.61 2.02
CA ASN A 17 -7.74 -4.35 2.23
C ASN A 17 -8.44 -3.83 0.97
N ILE A 18 -7.80 -2.94 0.21
CA ILE A 18 -8.37 -2.45 -1.05
C ILE A 18 -8.59 -3.62 -2.02
N LEU A 19 -7.58 -4.49 -2.19
CA LEU A 19 -7.69 -5.67 -3.06
C LEU A 19 -8.78 -6.66 -2.61
N TYR A 20 -9.01 -6.77 -1.30
CA TYR A 20 -10.11 -7.57 -0.77
C TYR A 20 -11.48 -6.96 -1.10
N TYR A 21 -11.67 -5.67 -0.82
CA TYR A 21 -12.97 -4.99 -0.99
C TYR A 21 -13.35 -4.73 -2.44
N THR A 22 -12.38 -4.63 -3.34
CA THR A 22 -12.63 -4.49 -4.78
C THR A 22 -13.07 -5.81 -5.44
N ASN A 23 -12.99 -6.94 -4.72
CA ASN A 23 -13.24 -8.29 -5.23
C ASN A 23 -12.42 -8.62 -6.50
N LEU A 24 -11.26 -7.97 -6.69
CA LEU A 24 -10.38 -8.22 -7.83
C LEU A 24 -9.72 -9.61 -7.75
N TYR A 25 -9.50 -10.09 -6.52
CA TYR A 25 -8.96 -11.42 -6.25
C TYR A 25 -9.97 -12.28 -5.47
N PRO A 26 -9.95 -13.61 -5.66
CA PRO A 26 -10.79 -14.55 -4.91
C PRO A 26 -10.64 -14.38 -3.39
N ARG A 27 -11.74 -14.44 -2.64
CA ARG A 27 -11.69 -14.23 -1.18
C ARG A 27 -10.91 -15.30 -0.41
N ASN A 28 -10.74 -16.49 -0.97
CA ASN A 28 -10.02 -17.60 -0.33
C ASN A 28 -8.50 -17.37 -0.23
N ILE A 29 -7.94 -16.37 -0.94
CA ILE A 29 -6.54 -15.99 -0.79
C ILE A 29 -6.31 -14.97 0.33
N PHE A 30 -7.35 -14.61 1.10
CA PHE A 30 -7.24 -13.63 2.18
C PHE A 30 -7.53 -14.27 3.54
N ASP A 31 -6.63 -14.04 4.49
CA ASP A 31 -6.81 -14.39 5.89
C ASP A 31 -7.25 -13.16 6.69
N LEU A 32 -8.18 -13.37 7.64
CA LEU A 32 -8.56 -12.33 8.60
C LEU A 32 -7.52 -12.25 9.72
N LYS A 33 -6.90 -11.09 9.89
CA LYS A 33 -5.92 -10.80 10.95
C LYS A 33 -6.32 -9.53 11.69
N LYS A 34 -5.54 -9.16 12.72
CA LYS A 34 -5.75 -7.93 13.49
C LYS A 34 -4.48 -7.08 13.47
N LYS A 35 -4.60 -5.82 13.07
CA LYS A 35 -3.51 -4.83 13.08
C LYS A 35 -4.08 -3.45 13.39
N TYR A 36 -3.33 -2.61 14.10
CA TYR A 36 -3.83 -1.31 14.61
C TYR A 36 -5.14 -1.42 15.41
N ASN A 37 -5.30 -2.53 16.12
CA ASN A 37 -6.51 -2.89 16.85
C ASN A 37 -7.80 -3.02 16.00
N VAL A 38 -7.68 -3.09 14.66
CA VAL A 38 -8.80 -3.31 13.73
C VAL A 38 -8.64 -4.64 12.98
N PRO A 39 -9.74 -5.30 12.58
CA PRO A 39 -9.68 -6.44 11.68
C PRO A 39 -9.19 -6.01 10.30
N ILE A 40 -8.29 -6.80 9.71
CA ILE A 40 -7.71 -6.57 8.38
C ILE A 40 -7.70 -7.87 7.58
N HIS A 41 -7.77 -7.75 6.26
CA HIS A 41 -7.58 -8.86 5.34
C HIS A 41 -6.13 -8.88 4.87
N VAL A 42 -5.47 -10.04 4.90
CA VAL A 42 -4.07 -10.20 4.50
C VAL A 42 -3.97 -11.28 3.43
N ILE A 43 -3.25 -10.98 2.36
CA ILE A 43 -3.08 -11.90 1.24
C ILE A 43 -2.17 -13.07 1.65
N ASN A 44 -2.60 -14.27 1.33
CA ASN A 44 -1.90 -15.53 1.52
C ASN A 44 -1.61 -16.18 0.16
N HIS A 45 -0.92 -15.43 -0.70
CA HIS A 45 -0.49 -15.88 -2.02
C HIS A 45 0.92 -15.35 -2.28
N ALA A 46 1.90 -16.26 -2.34
CA ALA A 46 3.33 -15.90 -2.38
C ALA A 46 3.67 -14.94 -3.53
N GLY A 47 3.17 -15.20 -4.75
CA GLY A 47 3.46 -14.34 -5.90
C GLY A 47 2.88 -12.93 -5.80
N LEU A 48 1.73 -12.78 -5.12
CA LEU A 48 1.06 -11.48 -4.97
C LEU A 48 1.70 -10.68 -3.83
N ASN A 49 2.02 -11.35 -2.72
CA ASN A 49 2.79 -10.75 -1.64
C ASN A 49 4.14 -10.25 -2.13
N GLN A 50 4.87 -11.07 -2.91
CA GLN A 50 6.15 -10.66 -3.47
C GLN A 50 6.05 -9.44 -4.39
N TYR A 51 4.98 -9.35 -5.19
CA TYR A 51 4.73 -8.19 -6.03
C TYR A 51 4.51 -6.93 -5.19
N ILE A 52 3.65 -7.00 -4.16
CA ILE A 52 3.36 -5.88 -3.26
C ILE A 52 4.63 -5.44 -2.51
N GLU A 53 5.42 -6.39 -1.99
CA GLU A 53 6.71 -6.11 -1.35
C GLU A 53 7.66 -5.36 -2.29
N ASN A 54 7.77 -5.78 -3.56
CA ASN A 54 8.61 -5.11 -4.55
C ASN A 54 8.15 -3.66 -4.82
N VAL A 55 6.83 -3.44 -4.89
CA VAL A 55 6.25 -2.10 -5.03
C VAL A 55 6.57 -1.24 -3.80
N LEU A 56 6.39 -1.77 -2.58
CA LEU A 56 6.68 -1.05 -1.34
C LEU A 56 8.18 -0.73 -1.20
N ASN A 57 9.06 -1.62 -1.67
CA ASN A 57 10.50 -1.35 -1.71
C ASN A 57 10.83 -0.18 -2.65
N ALA A 58 10.21 -0.12 -3.83
CA ALA A 58 10.36 1.01 -4.76
C ALA A 58 9.82 2.32 -4.16
N VAL A 59 8.66 2.27 -3.50
CA VAL A 59 8.05 3.38 -2.78
C VAL A 59 8.98 3.89 -1.66
N ASN A 60 9.55 2.99 -0.85
CA ASN A 60 10.52 3.33 0.19
C ASN A 60 11.77 4.02 -0.38
N PHE A 61 12.29 3.50 -1.50
CA PHE A 61 13.45 4.07 -2.17
C PHE A 61 13.20 5.51 -2.65
N LEU A 62 12.06 5.76 -3.28
CA LEU A 62 11.66 7.11 -3.71
C LEU A 62 11.41 8.05 -2.52
N ALA A 63 10.80 7.54 -1.44
CA ALA A 63 10.57 8.31 -0.23
C ALA A 63 11.86 8.73 0.46
N LYS A 64 12.85 7.82 0.57
CA LYS A 64 14.18 8.13 1.15
C LYS A 64 14.92 9.21 0.35
N LYS A 65 14.64 9.34 -0.95
CA LYS A 65 15.21 10.37 -1.84
C LYS A 65 14.42 11.68 -1.89
N ASP A 66 13.32 11.78 -1.14
CA ASP A 66 12.40 12.92 -1.18
C ASP A 66 11.79 13.18 -2.58
N GLN A 67 11.59 12.10 -3.34
CA GLN A 67 11.04 12.14 -4.71
C GLN A 67 9.62 11.57 -4.79
N LEU A 68 9.02 11.27 -3.64
CA LEU A 68 7.71 10.62 -3.56
C LEU A 68 6.63 11.63 -3.16
N ASN A 69 5.79 12.02 -4.12
CA ASN A 69 4.67 12.95 -3.88
C ASN A 69 3.38 12.22 -3.51
N GLN A 70 3.08 11.11 -4.19
CA GLN A 70 1.88 10.32 -3.98
C GLN A 70 2.08 8.87 -4.42
N VAL A 71 1.29 7.97 -3.84
CA VAL A 71 1.16 6.57 -4.27
C VAL A 71 -0.26 6.37 -4.78
N GLN A 72 -0.41 5.90 -6.02
CA GLN A 72 -1.72 5.64 -6.63
C GLN A 72 -1.83 4.14 -6.94
N LEU A 73 -2.89 3.51 -6.43
CA LEU A 73 -3.31 2.18 -6.83
C LEU A 73 -4.48 2.31 -7.80
N GLN A 74 -4.24 2.00 -9.06
CA GLN A 74 -5.22 2.07 -10.15
C GLN A 74 -5.70 0.65 -10.51
N ILE A 75 -7.02 0.50 -10.63
CA ILE A 75 -7.66 -0.67 -11.20
C ILE A 75 -8.13 -0.28 -12.59
N SER A 76 -7.62 -0.97 -13.60
CA SER A 76 -8.00 -0.77 -15.00
C SER A 76 -8.77 -1.98 -15.54
N ASP A 77 -9.48 -1.78 -16.66
CA ASP A 77 -10.01 -2.89 -17.46
C ASP A 77 -8.91 -3.53 -18.34
N GLU A 78 -9.28 -4.54 -19.15
CA GLU A 78 -8.36 -5.22 -20.07
C GLU A 78 -7.78 -4.30 -21.17
N LYS A 79 -8.39 -3.13 -21.40
CA LYS A 79 -7.96 -2.11 -22.37
C LYS A 79 -7.19 -0.97 -21.69
N ASP A 80 -6.81 -1.16 -20.43
CA ASP A 80 -6.13 -0.19 -19.57
C ASP A 80 -6.90 1.11 -19.31
N ASN A 81 -8.24 1.07 -19.43
CA ASN A 81 -9.07 2.20 -19.03
C ASN A 81 -9.21 2.20 -17.50
N PRO A 82 -8.97 3.33 -16.81
CA PRO A 82 -9.07 3.40 -15.35
C PRO A 82 -10.53 3.25 -14.90
N LEU A 83 -10.82 2.18 -14.15
CA LEU A 83 -12.11 1.94 -13.51
C LEU A 83 -12.18 2.57 -12.12
N GLN A 84 -11.09 2.44 -11.35
CA GLN A 84 -10.99 2.98 -10.00
C GLN A 84 -9.55 3.38 -9.67
N SER A 85 -9.39 4.38 -8.81
CA SER A 85 -8.07 4.79 -8.32
C SER A 85 -8.14 5.18 -6.85
N TYR A 86 -7.15 4.70 -6.08
CA TYR A 86 -6.94 5.03 -4.68
C TYR A 86 -5.63 5.78 -4.56
N VAL A 87 -5.70 7.06 -4.17
CA VAL A 87 -4.54 7.96 -4.14
C VAL A 87 -4.17 8.30 -2.70
N PHE A 88 -2.95 7.94 -2.30
CA PHE A 88 -2.34 8.32 -1.04
C PHE A 88 -1.37 9.49 -1.30
N LYS A 89 -1.81 10.71 -0.98
CA LYS A 89 -0.93 11.89 -1.02
C LYS A 89 -0.05 11.91 0.23
N ILE A 90 1.26 11.97 0.03
CA ILE A 90 2.21 12.00 1.14
C ILE A 90 2.58 13.45 1.38
N ILE A 91 2.06 13.99 2.47
CA ILE A 91 2.35 15.35 2.90
C ILE A 91 3.44 15.27 3.96
N ARG A 92 4.61 15.82 3.66
CA ARG A 92 5.61 16.08 4.69
C ARG A 92 5.20 17.32 5.44
N LEU A 93 4.83 17.16 6.70
CA LEU A 93 4.78 18.27 7.63
C LEU A 93 6.23 18.67 7.89
N GLN A 94 6.72 19.71 7.22
CA GLN A 94 7.93 20.36 7.69
C GLN A 94 7.57 21.04 9.00
N ASN A 95 8.15 20.57 10.11
CA ASN A 95 8.18 21.39 11.31
C ASN A 95 9.09 22.58 10.96
N GLU A 96 8.49 23.75 10.84
CA GLU A 96 9.21 25.02 11.01
C GLU A 96 9.81 25.01 12.42
N ALA A 97 11.06 24.57 12.55
CA ALA A 97 11.95 25.14 13.54
C ALA A 97 12.45 26.43 12.89
N GLN A 98 11.75 27.55 13.06
CA GLN A 98 11.93 28.52 14.16
C GLN A 98 13.41 28.90 14.35
N GLU A 99 13.72 30.08 13.79
CA GLU A 99 14.76 31.08 14.12
C GLU A 99 16.12 30.64 14.68
#